data_AF-A0A0Q5M2J6-F1
#
_entry.id   AF-A0A0Q5M2J6-F1
#
_cell.length_a   1.000
_cell.length_b   1.000
_cell.length_c   1.000
_cell.angle_alpha   90.00
_cell.angle_beta   90.00
_cell.angle_gamma   90.00
#
_symmetry.space_group_name_H-M   'P 1'
#
loop_
_entity.id
_entity.type
_entity.pdbx_description
1 polymer ?
#
loop_
_entity_poly.entity_id
_entity_poly.type
_entity_poly.pdbx_seq_one_letter_code
_entity_poly.pdbx_strand_id
1 'polypeptide(L)'
;MRFTSPAQKALVVAVLLGVDLVLALAFDALHSEAASIVLTVLQLLGWYVASRVFRGPGESVRAARPWWRMTNRPLLSGVLGAGYGLLAVVNIGFSLAGYGSLSGAVSILAEIVLAALFLFSFSRLRATSPARA
;
A
#
# COMPACT_ATOMS: atom_id res chain seq x y z
N MET A 1 -4.06 -12.39 15.18
CA MET A 1 -4.71 -13.18 14.09
C MET A 1 -3.84 -13.09 12.83
N ARG A 2 -3.73 -14.13 12.00
CA ARG A 2 -2.97 -14.08 10.72
C ARG A 2 -3.80 -14.67 9.59
N PHE A 3 -3.87 -13.99 8.44
CA PHE A 3 -4.65 -14.42 7.28
C PHE A 3 -3.77 -15.20 6.30
N THR A 4 -4.12 -16.45 6.05
CA THR A 4 -3.34 -17.38 5.22
C THR A 4 -4.00 -17.64 3.87
N SER A 5 -5.33 -17.74 3.81
CA SER A 5 -6.05 -18.02 2.56
C SER A 5 -6.10 -16.80 1.62
N PRO A 6 -6.02 -16.99 0.29
CA PRO A 6 -6.16 -15.90 -0.67
C PRO A 6 -7.51 -15.19 -0.56
N ALA A 7 -8.60 -15.94 -0.37
CA ALA A 7 -9.95 -15.39 -0.24
C ALA A 7 -10.10 -14.47 0.98
N GLN A 8 -9.55 -14.84 2.13
CA GLN A 8 -9.57 -13.98 3.32
C GLN A 8 -8.79 -12.69 3.12
N LYS A 9 -7.61 -12.76 2.49
CA LYS A 9 -6.81 -11.56 2.19
C LYS A 9 -7.51 -10.65 1.21
N ALA A 10 -8.10 -11.22 0.16
CA ALA A 10 -8.88 -10.47 -0.82
C ALA A 10 -10.08 -9.77 -0.18
N LEU A 11 -10.79 -10.47 0.72
CA LEU A 11 -11.89 -9.89 1.49
C LEU A 11 -11.41 -8.73 2.38
N VAL A 12 -10.32 -8.90 3.12
CA VAL A 12 -9.75 -7.82 3.95
C VAL A 12 -9.37 -6.61 3.10
N VAL A 13 -8.70 -6.82 1.97
CA VAL A 13 -8.35 -5.73 1.04
C VAL A 13 -9.61 -5.06 0.49
N ALA A 14 -10.62 -5.82 0.08
CA ALA A 14 -11.87 -5.27 -0.45
C ALA A 14 -12.63 -4.44 0.60
N VAL A 15 -12.70 -4.91 1.85
CA VAL A 15 -13.32 -4.17 2.95
C VAL A 15 -12.55 -2.89 3.25
N LEU A 16 -11.21 -2.96 3.33
CA LEU A 16 -10.39 -1.77 3.57
C LEU A 16 -10.58 -0.73 2.46
N LEU A 17 -10.53 -1.14 1.19
CA LEU A 17 -10.76 -0.24 0.05
C LEU A 17 -12.18 0.33 0.04
N GLY A 18 -13.19 -0.46 0.41
CA GLY A 18 -14.57 0.02 0.50
C GLY A 18 -14.76 1.06 1.61
N VAL A 19 -14.20 0.81 2.79
CA VAL A 19 -14.21 1.77 3.91
C VAL A 19 -13.45 3.04 3.53
N ASP A 20 -12.28 2.91 2.89
CA ASP A 20 -11.47 4.03 2.42
C ASP A 20 -12.23 4.89 1.42
N LEU A 21 -12.89 4.29 0.44
CA LEU A 21 -13.69 5.01 -0.55
C LEU A 21 -14.82 5.79 0.13
N VAL A 22 -15.57 5.15 1.03
CA VAL A 22 -16.67 5.81 1.75
C VAL A 22 -16.18 6.99 2.58
N LEU A 23 -15.09 6.80 3.34
CA LEU A 23 -14.53 7.86 4.18
C LEU A 23 -13.92 9.00 3.36
N ALA A 24 -13.25 8.68 2.25
CA ALA A 24 -12.71 9.70 1.34
C ALA A 24 -13.82 10.57 0.77
N LEU A 25 -14.91 9.97 0.26
CA LEU A 25 -16.06 10.71 -0.26
C LEU A 25 -16.75 11.53 0.82
N ALA A 26 -16.86 11.01 2.04
CA ALA A 26 -17.45 11.74 3.16
C ALA A 26 -16.61 12.95 3.57
N PHE A 27 -15.28 12.81 3.67
CA PHE A 27 -14.41 13.92 4.07
C PHE A 27 -14.25 14.97 2.98
N ASP A 28 -14.31 14.57 1.71
CA ASP A 28 -14.40 15.47 0.57
C ASP A 28 -15.70 16.28 0.60
N ALA A 29 -16.85 15.63 0.81
CA ALA A 29 -18.15 16.33 0.96
C ALA A 29 -18.15 17.33 2.11
N LEU A 30 -17.41 17.03 3.19
CA LEU A 30 -17.23 17.91 4.35
C LEU A 30 -16.11 18.95 4.17
N HIS A 31 -15.40 18.95 3.03
CA HIS A 31 -14.29 19.85 2.71
C HIS A 31 -13.21 19.89 3.80
N SER A 32 -12.94 18.76 4.45
CA SER A 32 -12.03 18.68 5.60
C SER A 32 -10.67 18.12 5.21
N GLU A 33 -9.71 19.00 4.90
CA GLU A 33 -8.34 18.59 4.58
C GLU A 33 -7.69 17.79 5.72
N ALA A 34 -7.91 18.21 6.97
CA ALA A 34 -7.34 17.54 8.13
C ALA A 34 -7.83 16.09 8.24
N ALA A 35 -9.13 15.85 8.02
CA ALA A 35 -9.68 14.49 8.05
C ALA A 35 -9.13 13.63 6.92
N SER A 36 -9.00 14.19 5.71
CA SER A 36 -8.40 13.52 4.56
C SER A 36 -6.92 13.16 4.82
N ILE A 37 -6.14 14.06 5.42
CA ILE A 37 -4.75 13.81 5.81
C ILE A 37 -4.65 12.66 6.82
N VAL A 38 -5.49 12.69 7.85
CA VAL A 38 -5.53 11.62 8.88
C VAL A 38 -5.88 10.28 8.22
N LEU A 39 -6.87 10.26 7.32
CA LEU A 39 -7.25 9.06 6.58
C LEU A 39 -6.08 8.51 5.76
N THR A 40 -5.38 9.35 5.00
CA THR A 40 -4.20 8.96 4.22
C THR A 40 -3.11 8.34 5.10
N VAL A 41 -2.84 8.93 6.28
CA VAL A 41 -1.86 8.37 7.22
C VAL A 41 -2.32 7.00 7.74
N LEU A 42 -3.60 6.87 8.11
CA LEU A 42 -4.16 5.61 8.56
C LEU A 42 -4.13 4.54 7.47
N GLN A 43 -4.34 4.90 6.20
CA GLN A 43 -4.23 4.00 5.06
C GLN A 43 -2.81 3.50 4.88
N LEU A 44 -1.83 4.40 4.89
CA LEU A 44 -0.40 4.05 4.81
C LEU A 44 -0.03 3.04 5.91
N LEU A 45 -0.43 3.33 7.15
CA LEU A 45 -0.21 2.44 8.29
C LEU A 45 -0.97 1.12 8.15
N GLY A 46 -2.22 1.17 7.68
CA GLY A 46 -3.07 0.01 7.43
C GLY A 46 -2.44 -0.96 6.43
N TRP A 47 -1.96 -0.45 5.30
CA TRP A 47 -1.23 -1.23 4.30
C TRP A 47 0.05 -1.83 4.88
N TYR A 48 0.81 -1.05 5.65
CA TYR A 48 1.98 -1.57 6.33
C TYR A 48 1.60 -2.71 7.27
N VAL A 49 0.62 -2.53 8.15
CA VAL A 49 0.16 -3.56 9.11
C VAL A 49 -0.39 -4.80 8.39
N ALA A 50 -1.19 -4.63 7.33
CA ALA A 50 -1.72 -5.74 6.53
C ALA A 50 -0.57 -6.60 5.98
N SER A 51 0.51 -5.98 5.51
CA SER A 51 1.73 -6.67 5.06
C SER A 51 2.38 -7.53 6.15
N ARG A 52 2.23 -7.12 7.43
CA ARG A 52 2.75 -7.84 8.60
C ARG A 52 1.83 -8.96 9.05
N VAL A 53 0.54 -8.89 8.77
CA VAL A 53 -0.48 -9.87 9.19
C VAL A 53 -0.70 -10.95 8.14
N PHE A 54 -0.63 -10.60 6.85
CA PHE A 54 -0.81 -11.55 5.75
C PHE A 54 0.37 -12.52 5.65
N ARG A 55 0.08 -13.82 5.53
CA ARG A 55 1.10 -14.86 5.39
C ARG A 55 0.90 -15.68 4.14
N GLY A 56 1.97 -15.83 3.34
CA GLY A 56 1.96 -16.63 2.12
C GLY A 56 1.97 -18.13 2.40
N PRO A 57 1.62 -18.97 1.40
CA PRO A 57 1.85 -20.41 1.47
C PRO A 57 3.31 -20.73 1.79
N GLY A 58 3.56 -21.64 2.73
CA GLY A 58 4.92 -22.02 3.16
C GLY A 58 5.64 -20.98 4.02
N GLU A 59 5.01 -19.86 4.36
CA GLU A 59 5.61 -18.85 5.25
C GLU A 59 5.38 -19.20 6.72
N SER A 60 6.43 -19.13 7.54
CA SER A 60 6.30 -19.33 8.98
C SER A 60 5.34 -18.31 9.61
N VAL A 61 4.31 -18.85 10.27
CA VAL A 61 3.33 -18.08 11.03
C VAL A 61 3.89 -17.62 12.38
N ARG A 62 5.00 -18.18 12.86
CA ARG A 62 5.65 -17.72 14.11
C ARG A 62 6.78 -16.72 13.87
N ALA A 63 7.54 -16.87 12.78
CA ALA A 63 8.65 -15.97 12.50
C ALA A 63 8.17 -14.53 12.28
N ALA A 64 8.96 -13.59 12.81
CA ALA A 64 8.83 -12.18 12.48
C ALA A 64 9.37 -11.97 11.06
N ARG A 65 8.56 -11.36 10.19
CA ARG A 65 9.00 -11.04 8.84
C ARG A 65 9.99 -9.87 8.91
N PRO A 66 11.07 -9.82 8.11
CA PRO A 66 11.91 -8.62 8.03
C PRO A 66 11.07 -7.38 7.72
N TRP A 67 11.42 -6.23 8.29
CA TRP A 67 10.64 -4.98 8.16
C TRP A 67 10.47 -4.54 6.70
N TRP A 68 11.46 -4.83 5.86
CA TRP A 68 11.51 -4.47 4.45
C TRP A 68 10.62 -5.33 3.55
N ARG A 69 10.15 -6.49 4.03
CA ARG A 69 9.46 -7.47 3.20
C ARG A 69 7.95 -7.23 3.24
N MET A 70 7.45 -6.45 2.29
CA MET A 70 6.01 -6.14 2.18
C MET A 70 5.19 -7.36 1.73
N THR A 71 5.70 -8.15 0.79
CA THR A 71 5.02 -9.40 0.36
C THR A 71 5.99 -10.58 0.34
N ASN A 72 5.44 -11.79 0.17
CA ASN A 72 6.25 -13.00 -0.05
C ASN A 72 6.53 -13.28 -1.53
N ARG A 73 5.91 -12.54 -2.46
CA ARG A 73 5.98 -12.80 -3.90
C ARG A 73 6.62 -11.60 -4.60
N PRO A 74 7.79 -11.75 -5.23
CA PRO A 74 8.48 -10.62 -5.86
C PRO A 74 7.57 -9.92 -6.87
N LEU A 75 6.94 -10.66 -7.79
CA LEU A 75 6.04 -10.07 -8.80
C LEU A 75 4.91 -9.23 -8.19
N LEU A 76 4.29 -9.69 -7.10
CA LEU A 76 3.22 -8.93 -6.45
C LEU A 76 3.75 -7.63 -5.83
N SER A 77 4.91 -7.69 -5.16
CA SER A 77 5.58 -6.48 -4.67
C SER A 77 5.93 -5.52 -5.81
N GLY A 78 6.41 -6.04 -6.95
CA GLY A 78 6.72 -5.22 -8.12
C GLY A 78 5.49 -4.53 -8.71
N VAL A 79 4.39 -5.27 -8.89
CA VAL A 79 3.11 -4.74 -9.43
C VAL A 79 2.53 -3.68 -8.50
N LEU A 80 2.47 -3.93 -7.19
CA LEU A 80 1.97 -2.94 -6.23
C LEU A 80 2.87 -1.70 -6.17
N GLY A 81 4.19 -1.90 -6.19
CA GLY A 81 5.15 -0.80 -6.22
C GLY A 81 5.01 0.08 -7.46
N ALA A 82 4.88 -0.53 -8.64
CA ALA A 82 4.63 0.19 -9.89
C ALA A 82 3.26 0.88 -9.90
N GLY A 83 2.21 0.23 -9.36
CA GLY A 83 0.88 0.80 -9.25
C GLY A 83 0.84 2.07 -8.41
N TYR A 84 1.41 2.03 -7.20
CA TYR A 84 1.52 3.24 -6.36
C TYR A 84 2.43 4.31 -6.97
N GLY A 85 3.52 3.91 -7.64
CA GLY A 85 4.39 4.84 -8.35
C GLY A 85 3.68 5.56 -9.48
N LEU A 86 2.87 4.85 -10.28
CA LEU A 86 2.05 5.43 -11.34
C LEU A 86 0.99 6.37 -10.76
N LEU A 87 0.32 5.97 -9.68
CA LEU A 87 -0.68 6.80 -9.01
C LEU A 87 -0.07 8.13 -8.53
N ALA A 88 1.11 8.09 -7.91
CA ALA A 88 1.85 9.28 -7.51
C ALA A 88 2.16 10.21 -8.69
N VAL A 89 2.62 9.65 -9.83
CA VAL A 89 2.89 10.44 -11.04
C VAL A 89 1.62 11.12 -11.55
N VAL A 90 0.51 10.40 -11.60
CA VAL A 90 -0.80 10.94 -12.02
C VAL A 90 -1.24 12.07 -11.09
N ASN A 91 -1.17 11.87 -9.78
CA ASN A 91 -1.57 12.88 -8.79
C ASN A 91 -0.66 14.11 -8.79
N ILE A 92 0.64 13.93 -9.00
CA ILE A 92 1.56 15.05 -9.24
C ILE A 92 1.11 15.85 -10.46
N GLY A 93 0.77 15.17 -11.57
CA GLY A 93 0.25 15.81 -12.78
C GLY A 93 -1.02 16.65 -12.51
N PHE A 94 -1.99 16.10 -11.79
CA PHE A 94 -3.20 16.83 -11.39
C PHE A 94 -2.88 18.03 -10.49
N SER A 95 -1.97 17.87 -9.52
CA SER A 95 -1.56 18.97 -8.66
C SER A 95 -0.91 20.11 -9.45
N LEU A 96 -0.07 19.80 -10.44
CA LEU A 96 0.54 20.79 -11.33
C LEU A 96 -0.46 21.45 -12.28
N ALA A 97 -1.57 20.77 -12.59
CA ALA A 97 -2.67 21.30 -13.40
C ALA A 97 -3.65 22.20 -12.61
N GLY A 98 -3.37 22.50 -11.33
CA GLY A 98 -4.17 23.40 -10.50
C GLY A 98 -5.15 22.72 -9.55
N TYR A 99 -5.17 21.38 -9.50
CA TYR A 99 -5.98 20.61 -8.55
C TYR A 99 -5.21 20.28 -7.24
N GLY A 100 -4.15 21.03 -6.93
CA GLY A 100 -3.32 20.80 -5.77
C GLY A 100 -3.99 21.21 -4.46
N SER A 101 -3.74 20.44 -3.41
CA SER A 101 -4.17 20.71 -2.03
C SER A 101 -3.15 20.16 -1.04
N LEU A 102 -3.23 20.57 0.23
CA LEU A 102 -2.31 20.03 1.24
C LEU A 102 -2.56 18.54 1.45
N SER A 103 -3.82 18.12 1.53
CA SER A 103 -4.18 16.71 1.62
C SER A 103 -3.72 15.92 0.39
N GLY A 104 -3.81 16.51 -0.81
CA GLY A 104 -3.28 15.92 -2.04
C GLY A 104 -1.77 15.70 -2.00
N ALA A 105 -1.01 16.68 -1.50
CA ALA A 105 0.44 16.55 -1.31
C ALA A 105 0.81 15.42 -0.34
N VAL A 106 0.05 15.28 0.76
CA VAL A 106 0.24 14.17 1.72
C VAL A 106 -0.08 12.81 1.08
N SER A 107 -1.14 12.73 0.27
CA SER A 107 -1.48 11.50 -0.47
C SER A 107 -0.40 11.10 -1.47
N ILE A 108 0.14 12.05 -2.24
CA ILE A 108 1.29 11.80 -3.13
C ILE A 108 2.48 11.26 -2.33
N LEU A 109 2.80 11.85 -1.17
CA LEU A 109 3.90 11.38 -0.33
C LEU A 109 3.66 9.95 0.17
N ALA A 110 2.44 9.63 0.61
CA ALA A 110 2.08 8.28 1.05
C ALA A 110 2.20 7.25 -0.08
N GLU A 111 1.77 7.60 -1.29
CA GLU A 111 1.90 6.77 -2.50
C GLU A 111 3.37 6.51 -2.84
N ILE A 112 4.23 7.55 -2.80
CA ILE A 112 5.68 7.41 -3.00
C ILE A 112 6.29 6.49 -1.95
N VAL A 113 5.92 6.63 -0.68
CA VAL A 113 6.42 5.77 0.40
C VAL A 113 5.99 4.32 0.18
N LEU A 114 4.73 4.06 -0.16
CA LEU A 114 4.25 2.70 -0.47
C LEU A 114 4.98 2.12 -1.68
N ALA A 115 5.12 2.90 -2.76
CA ALA A 115 5.87 2.51 -3.95
C ALA A 115 7.30 2.10 -3.59
N ALA A 116 8.00 2.94 -2.82
CA ALA A 116 9.37 2.68 -2.37
C ALA A 116 9.47 1.40 -1.52
N LEU A 117 8.57 1.21 -0.55
CA LEU A 117 8.57 0.00 0.29
C LEU A 117 8.31 -1.28 -0.53
N PHE A 118 7.36 -1.25 -1.46
CA PHE A 118 7.05 -2.39 -2.30
C PHE A 118 8.17 -2.68 -3.32
N LEU A 119 8.75 -1.66 -3.94
CA LEU A 119 9.89 -1.82 -4.86
C LEU A 119 11.16 -2.27 -4.13
N PHE A 120 11.39 -1.79 -2.91
CA PHE A 120 12.49 -2.27 -2.05
C PHE A 120 12.29 -3.74 -1.64
N SER A 121 11.05 -4.12 -1.32
CA SER A 121 10.69 -5.52 -1.10
C SER A 121 10.94 -6.36 -2.36
N PHE A 122 10.59 -5.85 -3.54
CA PHE A 122 10.77 -6.54 -4.81
C PHE A 122 12.25 -6.79 -5.13
N SER A 123 13.08 -5.75 -5.05
CA SER A 123 14.52 -5.83 -5.37
C SER A 123 15.23 -6.84 -4.47
N ARG A 124 14.96 -6.81 -3.16
CA ARG A 124 15.52 -7.77 -2.19
C ARG A 124 15.04 -9.19 -2.45
N LEU A 125 13.75 -9.40 -2.71
CA LEU A 125 13.23 -10.74 -3.00
C LEU A 125 13.83 -11.34 -4.27
N ARG A 126 14.04 -10.51 -5.31
CA ARG A 126 14.71 -10.94 -6.54
C ARG A 126 16.17 -11.27 -6.31
N ALA A 127 16.90 -10.48 -5.53
CA ALA A 127 18.29 -10.77 -5.19
C ALA A 127 18.46 -12.08 -4.40
N THR A 128 17.47 -12.45 -3.59
CA THR A 128 17.49 -13.69 -2.79
C THR A 128 16.92 -14.91 -3.50
N SER A 129 16.26 -14.75 -4.64
CA SER A 129 15.72 -15.86 -5.42
C SER A 129 16.86 -16.39 -6.30
N PRO A 130 17.31 -17.65 -6.15
CA PRO A 130 18.33 -18.20 -7.04
C PRO A 130 17.82 -18.07 -8.48
N ALA A 131 18.67 -17.58 -9.39
CA ALA A 131 18.39 -17.69 -10.81
C ALA A 131 18.01 -19.15 -11.07
N ARG A 132 16.80 -19.39 -11.59
CA ARG A 132 16.46 -20.73 -12.09
C ARG A 132 17.40 -20.98 -13.26
N ALA A 133 18.47 -21.73 -13.00
CA ALA A 133 19.30 -22.36 -14.00
C ALA A 133 18.50 -23.41 -14.77
#